data_AF-R5L7W4-F1
#
_entry.id   AF-R5L7W4-F1
#
_cell.length_a   1.000
_cell.length_b   1.000
_cell.length_c   1.000
_cell.angle_alpha   90.00
_cell.angle_beta   90.00
_cell.angle_gamma   90.00
#
_symmetry.space_group_name_H-M   'P 1'
#
loop_
_entity.id
_entity.type
_entity.pdbx_description
1 polymer ?
#
loop_
_entity_poly.entity_id
_entity_poly.type
_entity_poly.pdbx_seq_one_letter_code
_entity_poly.pdbx_strand_id
1 'polypeptide(L)'
;MAKVIIAGNAVVINSSMKLDDLKMIAKYRPDALTLMGGENKDEPVFSIFVADGNGSINSVGAVFGEETRDDAKLATMTMVVKPNGDIKEYVADELGSALINLSKLEETLPSVIEEIKAERASILDSIEIAQ
;
A
#
# COMPACT_ATOMS: atom_id res chain seq x y z
N MET A 1 -9.95 1.21 -2.30
CA MET A 1 -9.69 -0.09 -2.92
C MET A 1 -8.75 0.04 -4.10
N ALA A 2 -7.71 -0.79 -4.12
CA ALA A 2 -6.77 -0.90 -5.22
C ALA A 2 -7.44 -1.29 -6.55
N LYS A 3 -6.93 -0.74 -7.66
CA LYS A 3 -7.38 -1.08 -9.01
C LYS A 3 -6.51 -2.20 -9.58
N VAL A 4 -7.14 -3.25 -10.10
CA VAL A 4 -6.45 -4.35 -10.81
C VAL A 4 -6.64 -4.21 -12.31
N ILE A 5 -5.54 -4.30 -13.07
CA ILE A 5 -5.51 -4.24 -14.54
C ILE A 5 -4.84 -5.50 -15.05
N ILE A 6 -5.43 -6.15 -16.06
CA ILE A 6 -4.91 -7.37 -16.66
C ILE A 6 -4.54 -7.10 -18.12
N ALA A 7 -3.31 -7.43 -18.50
CA ALA A 7 -2.79 -7.31 -19.87
C ALA A 7 -2.04 -8.60 -20.25
N GLY A 8 -2.73 -9.50 -20.96
CA GLY A 8 -2.23 -10.87 -21.17
C GLY A 8 -2.05 -11.57 -19.82
N ASN A 9 -0.82 -12.00 -19.52
CA ASN A 9 -0.46 -12.63 -18.24
C ASN A 9 0.02 -11.64 -17.18
N ALA A 10 0.09 -10.35 -17.49
CA ALA A 10 0.46 -9.33 -16.53
C ALA A 10 -0.76 -8.89 -15.71
N VAL A 11 -0.61 -8.90 -14.39
CA VAL A 11 -1.54 -8.35 -13.41
C VAL A 11 -0.86 -7.14 -12.78
N VAL A 12 -1.43 -5.95 -13.01
CA VAL A 12 -0.96 -4.69 -12.44
C VAL A 12 -1.92 -4.28 -11.34
N ILE A 13 -1.40 -4.00 -10.16
CA ILE A 13 -2.17 -3.54 -9.01
C ILE A 13 -1.74 -2.12 -8.68
N ASN A 14 -2.68 -1.19 -8.79
CA ASN A 14 -2.49 0.18 -8.36
C ASN A 14 -3.16 0.37 -7.00
N SER A 15 -2.38 0.74 -5.99
CA SER A 15 -2.86 1.22 -4.70
C SER A 15 -3.79 2.41 -4.86
N SER A 16 -4.69 2.66 -3.90
CA SER A 16 -5.37 3.95 -3.82
C SER A 16 -4.50 5.07 -3.24
N MET A 17 -3.30 4.74 -2.76
CA MET A 17 -2.36 5.66 -2.12
C MET A 17 -1.21 6.03 -3.06
N LYS A 18 -0.62 7.21 -2.87
CA LYS A 18 0.64 7.57 -3.53
C LYS A 18 1.80 6.81 -2.94
N LEU A 19 2.81 6.49 -3.75
CA LEU A 19 4.01 5.82 -3.26
C LEU A 19 4.72 6.66 -2.18
N ASP A 20 4.80 7.98 -2.39
CA ASP A 20 5.42 8.89 -1.44
C ASP A 20 4.65 9.00 -0.12
N ASP A 21 3.32 8.88 -0.14
CA ASP A 21 2.52 8.84 1.08
C ASP A 21 2.82 7.55 1.87
N LEU A 22 2.94 6.40 1.20
CA LEU A 22 3.34 5.15 1.86
C LEU A 22 4.76 5.24 2.43
N LYS A 23 5.71 5.86 1.72
CA LYS A 23 7.07 6.13 2.23
C LYS A 23 7.05 7.03 3.47
N MET A 24 6.18 8.05 3.47
CA MET A 24 6.01 8.95 4.60
C MET A 24 5.49 8.20 5.83
N ILE A 25 4.46 7.37 5.68
CA ILE A 25 3.95 6.55 6.79
C ILE A 25 5.02 5.57 7.26
N ALA A 26 5.70 4.87 6.35
CA ALA A 26 6.78 3.95 6.71
C ALA A 26 7.89 4.61 7.54
N LYS A 27 8.17 5.89 7.28
CA LYS A 27 9.19 6.66 8.01
C LYS A 27 8.72 7.12 9.39
N TYR A 28 7.48 7.61 9.49
CA TYR A 28 7.02 8.34 10.70
C TYR A 28 6.08 7.52 11.59
N ARG A 29 5.31 6.58 11.02
CA ARG A 29 4.31 5.76 11.71
C ARG A 29 4.29 4.34 11.10
N PRO A 30 5.40 3.57 11.13
CA PRO A 30 5.49 2.27 10.43
C PRO A 30 4.40 1.27 10.86
N ASP A 31 4.00 1.27 12.13
CA ASP A 31 2.98 0.37 12.65
C ASP A 31 1.60 0.57 11.99
N ALA A 32 1.33 1.78 11.48
CA ALA A 32 0.08 2.07 10.78
C ALA A 32 -0.03 1.35 9.43
N LEU A 33 1.08 0.85 8.87
CA LEU A 33 1.09 0.02 7.66
C LEU A 33 0.76 -1.46 7.94
N THR A 34 0.30 -1.79 9.14
CA THR A 34 -0.14 -3.14 9.49
C THR A 34 -1.62 -3.14 9.86
N LEU A 35 -2.39 -3.95 9.16
CA LEU A 35 -3.75 -4.29 9.52
C LEU A 35 -3.70 -5.31 10.65
N MET A 36 -4.28 -4.94 11.79
CA MET A 36 -4.45 -5.82 12.94
C MET A 36 -5.83 -6.50 12.88
N GLY A 37 -5.88 -7.77 13.28
CA GLY A 37 -7.06 -8.62 13.29
C GLY A 37 -6.95 -9.69 14.39
N GLY A 38 -7.63 -10.82 14.22
CA GLY A 38 -7.84 -11.78 15.30
C GLY A 38 -9.01 -11.38 16.21
N GLU A 39 -9.35 -12.24 17.17
CA GLU A 39 -10.50 -12.04 18.07
C GLU A 39 -10.40 -10.74 18.86
N ASN A 40 -9.17 -10.37 19.29
CA ASN A 40 -8.90 -9.17 20.08
C ASN A 40 -8.29 -8.02 19.27
N LYS A 41 -8.16 -8.13 17.94
CA LYS A 41 -7.51 -7.14 17.06
C LYS A 41 -6.04 -6.86 17.41
N ASP A 42 -5.33 -7.87 17.88
CA ASP A 42 -3.94 -7.82 18.32
C ASP A 42 -2.99 -8.67 17.46
N GLU A 43 -3.51 -9.39 16.46
CA GLU A 43 -2.70 -10.19 15.53
C GLU A 43 -2.47 -9.44 14.21
N PRO A 44 -1.23 -9.36 13.70
CA PRO A 44 -0.97 -8.76 12.39
C PRO A 44 -1.51 -9.69 11.29
N VAL A 45 -2.48 -9.21 10.51
CA VAL A 45 -3.11 -10.01 9.44
C VAL A 45 -2.62 -9.64 8.04
N PHE A 46 -2.18 -8.40 7.84
CA PHE A 46 -1.70 -7.94 6.54
C PHE A 46 -0.85 -6.68 6.71
N SER A 47 0.25 -6.54 5.97
CA SER A 47 1.09 -5.34 6.03
C SER A 47 1.47 -4.80 4.66
N ILE A 48 1.64 -3.49 4.57
CA ILE A 48 2.22 -2.81 3.41
C ILE A 48 3.69 -2.50 3.71
N PHE A 49 4.57 -2.88 2.78
CA PHE A 49 5.99 -2.51 2.81
C PHE A 49 6.33 -1.66 1.60
N VAL A 50 7.31 -0.77 1.77
CA VAL A 50 7.89 -0.01 0.67
C VAL A 50 9.36 -0.42 0.52
N ALA A 51 9.73 -0.86 -0.67
CA ALA A 51 11.09 -1.28 -0.99
C ALA A 51 11.44 -0.96 -2.45
N ASP A 52 12.71 -0.75 -2.76
CA ASP A 52 13.12 -0.50 -4.14
C ASP A 52 12.97 -1.77 -4.99
N GLY A 53 12.48 -1.61 -6.23
CA GLY A 53 12.35 -2.69 -7.21
C GLY A 53 10.93 -3.24 -7.35
N ASN A 54 10.82 -4.45 -7.88
CA ASN A 54 9.54 -5.05 -8.24
C ASN A 54 8.68 -5.31 -6.98
N GLY A 55 7.46 -4.78 -7.00
CA GLY A 55 6.47 -5.07 -5.98
C GLY A 55 5.91 -6.50 -6.06
N SER A 56 5.25 -6.92 -4.99
CA SER A 56 4.58 -8.23 -4.91
C SER A 56 3.44 -8.19 -3.89
N ILE A 57 2.47 -9.10 -4.01
CA ILE A 57 1.41 -9.26 -3.02
C ILE A 57 1.16 -10.75 -2.77
N ASN A 58 0.82 -11.10 -1.53
CA ASN A 58 0.38 -12.42 -1.11
C ASN A 58 -0.61 -12.31 0.05
N SER A 59 -0.94 -13.42 0.69
CA SER A 59 -1.91 -13.48 1.80
C SER A 59 -1.55 -12.65 3.04
N VAL A 60 -0.27 -12.32 3.25
CA VAL A 60 0.22 -11.64 4.46
C VAL A 60 0.67 -10.21 4.22
N GLY A 61 0.79 -9.76 2.97
CA GLY A 61 1.19 -8.38 2.71
C GLY A 61 1.39 -8.02 1.24
N ALA A 62 1.65 -6.73 1.05
CA ALA A 62 1.98 -6.12 -0.23
C ALA A 62 3.30 -5.33 -0.11
N VAL A 63 4.14 -5.43 -1.13
CA VAL A 63 5.35 -4.62 -1.29
C VAL A 63 5.15 -3.71 -2.50
N PHE A 64 5.27 -2.40 -2.31
CA PHE A 64 5.29 -1.43 -3.39
C PHE A 64 6.67 -0.79 -3.53
N GLY A 65 7.17 -0.71 -4.76
CA GLY A 65 8.44 -0.06 -5.08
C GLY A 65 8.40 0.91 -6.24
N GLU A 66 7.30 0.92 -6.98
CA GLU A 66 7.12 1.75 -8.15
C GLU A 66 5.84 2.59 -8.01
N GLU A 67 5.73 3.60 -8.87
CA GLU A 67 4.57 4.47 -8.97
C GLU A 67 4.02 4.50 -10.40
N THR A 68 2.73 4.80 -10.54
CA THR A 68 2.15 5.07 -11.85
C THR A 68 2.85 6.25 -12.52
N ARG A 69 2.90 6.23 -13.85
CA ARG A 69 3.57 7.27 -14.64
C ARG A 69 2.73 8.54 -14.83
N ASP A 70 1.44 8.48 -14.51
CA ASP A 70 0.54 9.63 -14.55
C ASP A 70 0.75 10.57 -13.35
N ASP A 71 0.09 11.72 -13.36
CA ASP A 71 0.21 12.72 -12.29
C ASP A 71 -0.34 12.24 -10.94
N ALA A 72 -1.09 11.12 -10.92
CA ALA A 72 -1.63 10.56 -9.69
C ALA A 72 -0.53 9.93 -8.82
N LYS A 73 0.56 9.42 -9.42
CA LYS A 73 1.72 8.85 -8.71
C LYS A 73 1.35 7.79 -7.68
N LEU A 74 0.37 6.96 -8.02
CA LEU A 74 -0.13 5.89 -7.16
C LEU A 74 0.92 4.80 -7.03
N ALA A 75 1.05 4.21 -5.85
CA ALA A 75 1.91 3.05 -5.67
C ALA A 75 1.42 1.91 -6.57
N THR A 76 2.32 1.30 -7.33
CA THR A 76 1.98 0.27 -8.31
C THR A 76 2.92 -0.92 -8.22
N MET A 77 2.41 -2.09 -8.57
CA MET A 77 3.20 -3.31 -8.75
C MET A 77 2.70 -4.08 -9.97
N THR A 78 3.60 -4.81 -10.62
CA THR A 78 3.29 -5.69 -11.75
C THR A 78 3.77 -7.11 -11.45
N MET A 79 2.87 -8.07 -11.59
CA MET A 79 3.14 -9.50 -11.44
C MET A 79 2.79 -10.22 -12.75
N VAL A 80 3.56 -11.26 -13.09
CA VAL A 80 3.21 -12.15 -14.21
C VAL A 80 2.69 -13.46 -13.64
N VAL A 81 1.47 -13.82 -14.02
CA VAL A 81 0.78 -15.03 -13.56
C VAL A 81 0.63 -16.02 -14.71
N LYS A 82 0.42 -17.30 -14.38
CA LYS A 82 0.17 -18.36 -15.38
C LYS A 82 -1.03 -19.21 -14.94
N PRO A 83 -2.25 -18.64 -15.01
CA PRO A 83 -3.45 -19.38 -14.60
C PRO A 83 -3.73 -20.53 -15.56
N ASN A 84 -4.26 -21.61 -15.01
CA ASN A 84 -4.90 -22.67 -15.80
C ASN A 84 -6.39 -22.34 -15.92
N GLY A 85 -6.75 -21.42 -16.82
CA GLY A 85 -8.15 -21.00 -17.01
C GLY A 85 -8.34 -19.49 -17.06
N ASP A 86 -9.50 -19.03 -16.58
CA ASP A 86 -9.82 -17.60 -16.59
C ASP A 86 -8.96 -16.83 -15.58
N ILE A 87 -8.29 -15.79 -16.08
CA ILE A 87 -7.35 -15.00 -15.28
C ILE A 87 -8.05 -14.12 -14.23
N LYS A 88 -9.32 -13.72 -14.44
CA LYS A 88 -10.06 -12.95 -13.44
C LYS A 88 -10.48 -13.84 -12.29
N GLU A 89 -10.93 -15.07 -12.57
CA GLU A 89 -11.21 -16.08 -11.54
C GLU A 89 -9.94 -16.36 -10.73
N TYR A 90 -8.80 -16.61 -11.40
CA TYR A 90 -7.52 -16.78 -10.72
C TYR A 90 -7.15 -15.61 -9.80
N VAL A 91 -7.27 -14.37 -10.28
CA VAL A 91 -6.99 -13.18 -9.45
C VAL A 91 -7.95 -13.08 -8.27
N ALA A 92 -9.23 -13.36 -8.48
CA ALA A 92 -10.24 -13.34 -7.42
C ALA A 92 -9.95 -14.39 -6.34
N ASP A 93 -9.63 -15.62 -6.74
CA ASP A 93 -9.42 -16.74 -5.83
C ASP A 93 -8.08 -16.68 -5.11
N GLU A 94 -6.99 -16.35 -5.82
CA GLU A 94 -5.63 -16.38 -5.28
C GLU A 94 -5.22 -15.07 -4.61
N LEU A 95 -5.69 -13.93 -5.13
CA LEU A 95 -5.29 -12.60 -4.63
C LEU A 95 -6.44 -11.85 -3.95
N GLY A 96 -7.69 -12.32 -4.04
CA GLY A 96 -8.86 -11.59 -3.55
C GLY A 96 -8.79 -11.25 -2.07
N SER A 97 -8.37 -12.19 -1.22
CA SER A 97 -8.22 -11.95 0.23
C SER A 97 -7.19 -10.84 0.50
N ALA A 98 -6.05 -10.88 -0.19
CA ALA A 98 -5.01 -9.87 -0.06
C ALA A 98 -5.48 -8.49 -0.56
N LEU A 99 -6.21 -8.43 -1.67
CA LEU A 99 -6.78 -7.19 -2.20
C LEU A 99 -7.83 -6.57 -1.26
N ILE A 100 -8.63 -7.40 -0.58
CA ILE A 100 -9.59 -6.95 0.44
C ILE A 100 -8.85 -6.37 1.64
N ASN A 101 -7.83 -7.07 2.16
CA ASN A 101 -7.06 -6.59 3.29
C ASN A 101 -6.27 -5.31 2.96
N LEU A 102 -5.71 -5.24 1.75
CA LEU A 102 -5.09 -4.03 1.23
C LEU A 102 -6.09 -2.86 1.23
N SER A 103 -7.30 -3.05 0.71
CA SER A 103 -8.32 -1.98 0.71
C SER A 103 -8.69 -1.53 2.12
N LYS A 104 -8.91 -2.48 3.04
CA LYS A 104 -9.23 -2.16 4.44
C LYS A 104 -8.13 -1.36 5.13
N LEU A 105 -6.87 -1.73 4.88
CA LEU A 105 -5.73 -1.00 5.42
C LEU A 105 -5.61 0.39 4.79
N GLU A 106 -5.69 0.50 3.47
CA GLU A 106 -5.61 1.79 2.75
C GLU A 106 -6.69 2.79 3.18
N GLU A 107 -7.86 2.32 3.61
CA GLU A 107 -8.94 3.18 4.10
C GLU A 107 -8.59 3.91 5.42
N THR A 108 -7.64 3.40 6.21
CA THR A 108 -7.23 4.02 7.49
C THR A 108 -6.07 4.99 7.34
N LEU A 109 -5.29 4.88 6.26
CA LEU A 109 -4.04 5.64 6.09
C LEU A 109 -4.21 7.14 5.83
N PRO A 110 -5.30 7.65 5.20
CA PRO A 110 -5.46 9.09 4.97
C PRO A 110 -5.41 9.93 6.25
N SER A 111 -6.04 9.49 7.34
CA SER A 111 -5.99 10.22 8.61
C SER A 111 -4.59 10.23 9.22
N VAL A 112 -3.86 9.11 9.10
CA VAL A 112 -2.46 8.99 9.57
C VAL A 112 -1.55 9.98 8.83
N ILE A 113 -1.74 10.15 7.53
CA ILE A 113 -0.98 11.10 6.73
C ILE A 113 -1.23 12.54 7.18
N GLU A 114 -2.49 12.91 7.41
CA GLU A 114 -2.84 14.26 7.85
C GLU A 114 -2.29 14.55 9.25
N GLU A 115 -2.30 13.57 10.17
CA GLU A 115 -1.64 13.67 11.47
C GLU A 115 -0.13 13.92 11.33
N ILE A 116 0.58 13.10 10.55
CA ILE A 116 2.04 13.27 10.34
C ILE A 116 2.34 14.65 9.73
N LYS A 117 1.54 15.12 8.76
CA LYS A 117 1.72 16.45 8.14
C LYS A 117 1.53 17.57 9.16
N ALA A 118 0.49 17.51 9.99
CA ALA A 118 0.22 18.51 11.01
C ALA A 118 1.32 18.56 12.07
N GLU A 119 1.76 17.39 12.56
CA GLU A 119 2.88 17.27 13.50
C GLU A 119 4.17 17.85 12.90
N ARG A 120 4.48 17.51 11.64
CA ARG A 120 5.68 18.02 10.96
C ARG A 120 5.63 19.53 10.74
N ALA A 121 4.48 20.10 10.40
CA ALA A 121 4.32 21.55 10.28
C ALA A 121 4.58 22.26 11.63
N SER A 122 4.00 21.75 12.71
CA SER A 122 4.23 22.26 14.07
C SER A 122 5.71 22.23 14.47
N ILE A 123 6.41 21.13 14.16
CA ILE A 123 7.85 21.02 14.42
C ILE A 123 8.64 22.02 13.56
N LEU A 124 8.32 22.19 12.28
CA LEU A 124 9.01 23.16 11.41
C LEU A 124 8.85 24.59 11.92
N ASP A 125 7.66 24.96 12.39
CA ASP A 125 7.39 26.28 12.98
C ASP A 125 8.18 26.53 14.28
N SER A 126 8.61 25.46 14.96
CA SER A 126 9.42 25.55 16.19
C SER A 126 10.93 25.70 15.95
N ILE A 127 11.41 25.57 14.70
CA ILE A 127 12.83 25.61 14.37
C ILE A 127 13.26 27.04 14.01
N GLU A 128 14.23 27.58 14.75
CA GLU A 128 14.86 28.86 14.44
C GLU A 128 16.26 28.67 13.84
N ILE A 129 16.60 29.48 12.82
CA ILE A 129 17.95 29.52 12.24
C ILE A 129 18.67 30.74 12.83
N ALA A 130 19.78 30.50 13.55
CA ALA A 130 20.62 31.56 14.07
C ALA A 130 21.22 32.42 12.95
N GLN A 131 21.20 33.74 13.14
CA GLN A 131 21.79 34.74 12.24
C GLN A 131 23.28 34.93 12.53
#